data_AF-A0A847MLN4-F1
#
_entry.id   AF-A0A847MLN4-F1
#
_cell.length_a   1.000
_cell.length_b   1.000
_cell.length_c   1.000
_cell.angle_alpha   90.00
_cell.angle_beta   90.00
_cell.angle_gamma   90.00
#
_symmetry.space_group_name_H-M   'P 1'
#
loop_
_entity.id
_entity.type
_entity.pdbx_description
1 polymer ?
#
loop_
_entity_poly.entity_id
_entity_poly.type
_entity_poly.pdbx_seq_one_letter_code
_entity_poly.pdbx_strand_id
1 'polypeptide(L)' 'MTHRLSSIVTKTGDNGTTGLADGQRLIKSHPRISAIGDVDELNSHIGLLISQLQQGIKENLA' A
#
# COMPACT_ATOMS: atom_id res chain seq x y z
N MET A 1 -15.90 -7.22 -10.93
CA MET A 1 -14.82 -7.79 -11.75
C MET A 1 -13.50 -7.46 -11.07
N THR A 2 -12.91 -8.42 -10.34
CA THR A 2 -11.63 -8.22 -9.65
C THR A 2 -10.52 -8.18 -10.70
N HIS A 3 -9.89 -7.03 -10.89
CA HIS A 3 -8.73 -6.90 -11.77
C HIS A 3 -7.55 -7.64 -11.12
N ARG A 4 -7.35 -8.90 -11.52
CA ARG A 4 -6.24 -9.71 -11.01
C ARG A 4 -4.95 -9.23 -11.68
N LEU A 5 -4.09 -8.53 -10.94
CA LEU A 5 -2.80 -8.08 -11.45
C LEU A 5 -1.89 -9.31 -11.62
N SER A 6 -1.67 -9.73 -12.86
CA SER A 6 -0.87 -10.91 -13.23
C SER A 6 0.63 -10.63 -13.32
N SER A 7 1.03 -9.38 -13.53
CA SER A 7 2.40 -8.90 -13.31
C SER A 7 2.36 -7.44 -12.82
N ILE A 8 3.18 -7.13 -11.81
CA ILE A 8 3.29 -5.77 -11.22
C ILE A 8 4.72 -5.27 -11.47
N VAL A 9 5.09 -5.11 -12.74
CA VAL A 9 6.37 -4.48 -13.09
C VAL A 9 6.14 -3.54 -14.27
N THR A 10 6.08 -2.24 -13.99
CA THR A 10 5.90 -1.20 -15.01
C THR A 10 7.21 -0.49 -15.35
N LYS A 11 8.22 -0.52 -14.44
CA LYS A 11 9.51 0.19 -14.54
C LYS A 11 9.41 1.72 -14.71
N THR A 12 8.21 2.28 -14.72
CA THR A 12 7.98 3.71 -14.96
C THR A 12 8.51 4.59 -13.84
N GLY A 13 8.86 4.02 -12.68
CA GLY A 13 9.43 4.72 -11.55
C GLY A 13 10.93 4.55 -11.34
N ASP A 14 11.63 3.90 -12.27
CA ASP A 14 13.07 3.59 -12.14
C ASP A 14 13.94 4.85 -12.21
N ASN A 15 13.45 5.91 -12.86
CA ASN A 15 14.09 7.23 -12.90
C ASN A 15 13.86 8.06 -11.61
N GLY A 16 13.34 7.46 -10.55
CA GLY A 16 13.11 8.13 -9.26
C GLY A 16 11.84 9.00 -9.21
N THR A 17 10.97 8.94 -10.23
CA THR A 17 9.67 9.64 -10.23
C THR A 17 8.49 8.68 -10.08
N THR A 18 7.32 9.20 -9.73
CA THR A 18 6.06 8.44 -9.66
C THR A 18 4.90 9.29 -10.18
N GLY A 19 3.85 8.64 -10.66
CA GLY A 19 2.64 9.31 -11.16
C GLY A 19 1.58 9.47 -10.08
N LEU A 20 0.88 10.61 -10.10
CA LEU A 20 -0.34 10.85 -9.35
C LEU A 20 -1.57 10.48 -10.20
N ALA A 21 -2.72 10.35 -9.55
CA ALA A 21 -3.98 10.00 -10.20
C ALA A 21 -4.47 11.04 -11.23
N ASP A 22 -4.01 12.29 -11.12
CA ASP A 22 -4.30 13.37 -12.06
C ASP A 22 -3.30 13.44 -13.24
N GLY A 23 -2.41 12.45 -13.36
CA GLY A 23 -1.41 12.35 -14.42
C GLY A 23 -0.12 13.14 -14.16
N GLN A 24 -0.03 13.92 -13.08
CA GLN A 24 1.20 14.61 -12.72
C GLN A 24 2.30 13.60 -12.31
N ARG A 25 3.57 13.94 -12.55
CA ARG A 25 4.71 13.15 -12.08
C ARG A 25 5.55 13.93 -11.08
N LEU A 26 5.82 13.33 -9.94
CA LEU A 26 6.62 13.90 -8.86
C LEU A 26 7.85 13.03 -8.58
N ILE A 27 8.91 13.62 -8.05
CA ILE A 27 10.04 12.86 -7.49
C ILE A 27 9.56 12.04 -6.29
N LYS A 28 10.10 10.83 -6.09
CA LYS A 28 9.71 9.95 -4.98
C LYS A 28 10.00 10.53 -3.59
N SER A 29 10.93 11.48 -3.49
CA SER A 29 11.26 12.22 -2.26
C SER A 29 10.36 13.43 -2.01
N HIS A 30 9.35 13.69 -2.86
CA HIS A 30 8.44 14.80 -2.67
C HIS A 30 7.58 14.57 -1.39
N PRO A 31 7.36 15.59 -0.53
CA PRO A 31 6.64 15.43 0.75
C PRO A 31 5.26 14.76 0.62
N ARG A 32 4.52 15.05 -0.45
CA ARG A 32 3.26 14.37 -0.78
C ARG A 32 3.40 12.85 -0.92
N ILE A 33 4.47 12.38 -1.57
CA ILE A 33 4.71 10.95 -1.77
C ILE A 33 5.07 10.29 -0.44
N SER A 34 5.87 10.95 0.40
CA SER A 34 6.14 10.50 1.77
C SER A 34 4.85 10.36 2.59
N ALA A 35 3.99 11.38 2.59
CA ALA A 35 2.72 11.32 3.32
C ALA A 35 1.80 10.20 2.82
N ILE A 36 1.79 9.90 1.51
CA ILE A 36 1.05 8.75 0.97
C ILE A 36 1.65 7.43 1.48
N GLY A 37 2.99 7.32 1.51
CA GLY A 37 3.69 6.16 2.05
C GLY A 37 3.41 5.92 3.53
N ASP A 38 3.43 6.97 4.37
CA ASP A 38 3.16 6.87 5.80
C ASP A 38 1.72 6.36 6.07
N VAL A 39 0.75 6.81 5.26
CA VAL A 39 -0.65 6.33 5.35
C VAL A 39 -0.77 4.87 4.91
N ASP A 40 -0.05 4.45 3.86
CA ASP A 40 -0.03 3.06 3.40
C ASP A 40 0.61 2.12 4.44
N GLU A 41 1.68 2.56 5.09
CA GLU A 41 2.32 1.84 6.18
C GLU A 41 1.40 1.70 7.40
N LEU A 42 0.74 2.79 7.82
CA LEU A 42 -0.27 2.75 8.89
C LEU A 42 -1.40 1.78 8.56
N ASN A 43 -1.92 1.83 7.33
CA ASN A 43 -3.00 0.95 6.88
C ASN A 43 -2.56 -0.53 6.92
N SER A 44 -1.31 -0.82 6.57
CA SER A 44 -0.72 -2.16 6.67
C SER A 44 -0.65 -2.65 8.12
N HIS A 45 -0.25 -1.78 9.06
CA HIS A 45 -0.26 -2.11 10.48
C HIS A 45 -1.66 -2.38 11.03
N ILE A 46 -2.66 -1.62 10.60
CA ILE A 46 -4.07 -1.87 10.96
C ILE A 46 -4.50 -3.25 10.45
N GLY A 47 -4.14 -3.61 9.21
CA GLY A 47 -4.40 -4.93 8.64
C GLY A 47 -3.78 -6.07 9.46
N LEU A 48 -2.53 -5.90 9.90
CA LEU A 48 -1.86 -6.87 10.77
C LEU A 48 -2.60 -7.05 12.11
N LEU A 49 -2.97 -5.94 12.76
CA LEU A 49 -3.72 -5.97 14.01
C LEU A 49 -5.05 -6.72 13.85
N ILE A 50 -5.80 -6.44 12.78
CA ILE A 50 -7.06 -7.13 12.48
C ILE A 50 -6.83 -8.64 12.31
N SER A 51 -5.79 -9.04 11.57
CA SER A 51 -5.45 -10.45 11.37
C SER A 51 -5.16 -11.17 12.69
N GLN A 52 -4.41 -10.52 13.61
CA GLN A 52 -4.09 -11.09 14.91
C GLN A 52 -5.32 -11.20 15.82
N LEU A 53 -6.18 -10.17 15.84
CA LEU A 53 -7.43 -10.21 16.60
C LEU A 53 -8.36 -11.32 16.11
N GLN A 54 -8.50 -11.51 14.80
CA GLN A 54 -9.30 -12.59 14.23
C GLN A 54 -8.77 -13.97 14.59
N GLN A 55 -7.45 -14.13 14.66
CA GLN A 55 -6.84 -15.38 15.11
C GLN A 55 -7.15 -15.64 16.59
N GLY A 56 -6.93 -14.66 17.46
CA GLY A 56 -7.24 -14.81 18.89
C GLY A 56 -8.72 -15.11 19.18
N ILE A 57 -9.64 -14.51 18.42
CA ILE A 57 -11.08 -14.84 18.51
C ILE A 57 -11.33 -16.30 18.15
N LYS A 58 -10.72 -16.82 17.08
CA LYS A 58 -10.88 -18.23 16.68
C LYS A 58 -10.32 -19.19 17.71
N GLU A 59 -9.17 -18.86 18.31
CA GLU A 59 -8.54 -19.67 19.36
C GLU A 59 -9.38 -19.71 20.64
N ASN A 60 -10.04 -18.60 21.01
CA ASN A 60 -10.90 -18.52 22.20
C ASN A 60 -12.29 -19.17 22.03
N LEU A 61 -12.71 -19.42 20.78
CA LEU A 61 -14.00 -20.05 20.45
C LEU A 61 -13.86 -21.54 20.10
N ALA A 62 -12.63 -22.06 20.03
CA ALA A 62 -12.30 -23.47 19.83
C ALA A 62 -12.14 -24.19 21.18
#